data_AF-A0A843AP79-F1
#
_entry.id   AF-A0A843AP79-F1
#
_cell.length_a   1.000
_cell.length_b   1.000
_cell.length_c   1.000
_cell.angle_alpha   90.00
_cell.angle_beta   90.00
_cell.angle_gamma   90.00
#
_symmetry.space_group_name_H-M   'P 1'
#
loop_
_entity.id
_entity.type
_entity.pdbx_description
1 polymer ?
#
loop_
_entity_poly.entity_id
_entity_poly.type
_entity_poly.pdbx_seq_one_letter_code
_entity_poly.pdbx_strand_id
1 'polypeptide(L)'
;APWKREVVSMAMALQEKGDLKVPTLTKMAMSDEAVRGKGKEASDFARKTAEDLMKRSPAEIRKLAQRFDELSFLRASREFLEKEYGCAIEVHEAGEHDVVDPQNKARQAAPWRPAILVE
;
A
#
# COMPACT_ATOMS: atom_id res chain seq x y z
N ALA A 1 -2.48 -5.52 -4.36
CA ALA A 1 -2.59 -6.52 -3.29
C ALA A 1 -3.70 -6.10 -2.33
N PRO A 2 -4.90 -6.68 -2.47
CA PRO A 2 -6.10 -6.23 -1.76
C PRO A 2 -5.93 -6.12 -0.24
N TRP A 3 -5.30 -7.12 0.39
CA TRP A 3 -5.14 -7.17 1.86
C TRP A 3 -4.34 -5.98 2.44
N LYS A 4 -3.40 -5.39 1.69
CA LYS A 4 -2.65 -4.21 2.15
C LYS A 4 -3.51 -2.95 2.15
N ARG A 5 -4.44 -2.84 1.20
CA ARG A 5 -5.43 -1.75 1.17
C ARG A 5 -6.37 -1.86 2.38
N GLU A 6 -6.76 -3.08 2.76
CA GLU A 6 -7.55 -3.32 3.98
C GLU A 6 -6.83 -2.86 5.25
N VAL A 7 -5.55 -3.20 5.43
CA VAL A 7 -4.78 -2.74 6.60
C VAL A 7 -4.66 -1.21 6.64
N VAL A 8 -4.48 -0.56 5.50
CA VAL A 8 -4.45 0.91 5.41
C VAL A 8 -5.82 1.51 5.74
N SER A 9 -6.92 0.92 5.27
CA SER A 9 -8.28 1.32 5.60
C SER A 9 -8.55 1.23 7.11
N MET A 10 -8.16 0.11 7.75
CA MET A 10 -8.20 -0.06 9.20
C MET A 10 -7.40 1.02 9.93
N ALA A 11 -6.21 1.35 9.43
CA ALA A 11 -5.37 2.38 10.02
C ALA A 11 -6.01 3.78 9.91
N MET A 12 -6.62 4.12 8.77
CA MET A 12 -7.35 5.39 8.59
C MET A 12 -8.55 5.48 9.55
N ALA A 13 -9.32 4.40 9.70
CA ALA A 13 -10.45 4.35 10.62
C ALA A 13 -10.02 4.53 12.09
N LEU A 14 -8.88 3.96 12.50
CA LEU A 14 -8.31 4.17 13.83
C LEU A 14 -7.77 5.59 14.01
N GLN A 15 -7.18 6.16 12.96
CA GLN A 15 -6.67 7.52 12.97
C GLN A 15 -7.78 8.55 13.15
N GLU A 16 -8.92 8.36 12.47
CA GLU A 16 -10.11 9.22 12.61
C GLU A 16 -10.66 9.21 14.05
N LYS A 17 -10.59 8.05 14.72
CA LYS A 17 -11.00 7.90 16.13
C LYS A 17 -9.95 8.40 17.14
N GLY A 18 -8.75 8.75 16.69
CA GLY A 18 -7.62 9.12 17.57
C GLY A 18 -6.97 7.95 18.29
N ASP A 19 -7.27 6.72 17.89
CA ASP A 19 -6.84 5.48 18.55
C ASP A 19 -5.72 4.74 17.79
N LEU A 20 -5.13 5.37 16.77
CA LEU A 20 -4.07 4.75 15.99
C LEU A 20 -2.81 4.56 16.85
N LYS A 21 -2.53 3.30 17.16
CA LYS A 21 -1.31 2.83 17.83
C LYS A 21 -0.89 1.50 17.21
N VAL A 22 0.41 1.21 17.22
CA VAL A 22 0.97 -0.05 16.70
C VAL A 22 0.25 -1.29 17.24
N PRO A 23 0.02 -1.46 18.57
CA PRO A 23 -0.66 -2.65 19.08
C PRO A 23 -2.12 -2.74 18.62
N THR A 24 -2.83 -1.60 18.56
CA THR A 24 -4.24 -1.54 18.16
C THR A 24 -4.43 -1.95 16.70
N LEU A 25 -3.64 -1.36 15.79
CA LEU A 25 -3.73 -1.70 14.36
C LEU A 25 -3.28 -3.14 14.11
N THR A 26 -2.20 -3.59 14.75
CA THR A 26 -1.73 -4.97 14.59
C THR A 26 -2.78 -5.97 15.05
N LYS A 27 -3.43 -5.73 16.20
CA LYS A 27 -4.52 -6.59 16.69
C LYS A 27 -5.71 -6.61 15.73
N MET A 28 -6.12 -5.44 15.22
CA MET A 28 -7.22 -5.31 14.26
C MET A 28 -6.91 -6.09 12.97
N ALA A 29 -5.74 -5.86 12.38
CA ALA A 29 -5.27 -6.56 11.18
C ALA A 29 -5.22 -8.09 11.36
N MET A 30 -4.73 -8.57 12.50
CA MET A 30 -4.62 -10.02 12.77
C MET A 30 -5.96 -10.68 13.16
N SER A 31 -7.02 -9.90 13.33
CA SER A 31 -8.38 -10.40 13.57
C SER A 31 -9.17 -10.59 12.27
N ASP A 32 -8.73 -9.97 11.17
CA ASP A 32 -9.29 -10.14 9.84
C ASP A 32 -8.69 -11.39 9.16
N GLU A 33 -9.52 -12.29 8.65
CA GLU A 33 -9.05 -13.57 8.08
C GLU A 33 -8.19 -13.39 6.83
N ALA A 34 -8.56 -12.44 5.95
CA ALA A 34 -7.86 -12.20 4.68
C ALA A 34 -6.46 -11.61 4.93
N VAL A 35 -6.32 -10.78 5.96
CA VAL A 35 -5.04 -10.22 6.40
C VAL A 35 -4.24 -11.24 7.21
N ARG A 36 -4.86 -11.90 8.19
CA ARG A 36 -4.23 -12.92 9.05
C ARG A 36 -3.62 -14.07 8.23
N GLY A 37 -4.23 -14.44 7.11
CA GLY A 37 -3.70 -15.44 6.18
C GLY A 37 -2.28 -15.14 5.65
N LYS A 38 -1.80 -13.89 5.76
CA LYS A 38 -0.42 -13.49 5.39
C LYS A 38 0.57 -13.57 6.55
N GLY A 39 0.13 -13.95 7.75
CA GLY A 39 0.98 -14.26 8.89
C GLY A 39 1.94 -13.12 9.28
N LYS A 40 3.24 -13.42 9.32
CA LYS A 40 4.27 -12.45 9.75
C LYS A 40 4.28 -11.19 8.88
N GLU A 41 4.08 -11.33 7.57
CA GLU A 41 4.06 -10.20 6.64
C GLU A 41 2.95 -9.19 6.99
N ALA A 42 1.76 -9.69 7.35
CA ALA A 42 0.66 -8.84 7.78
C ALA A 42 1.00 -8.08 9.07
N SER A 43 1.57 -8.76 10.06
CA SER A 43 1.94 -8.12 11.32
C SER A 43 3.04 -7.06 11.15
N ASP A 44 4.02 -7.32 10.29
CA ASP A 44 5.10 -6.39 9.97
C ASP A 44 4.59 -5.19 9.16
N PHE A 45 3.67 -5.43 8.23
CA PHE A 45 3.05 -4.37 7.44
C PHE A 45 2.18 -3.46 8.32
N ALA A 46 1.32 -4.02 9.18
CA ALA A 46 0.49 -3.27 10.12
C ALA A 46 1.35 -2.39 11.05
N ARG A 47 2.44 -2.93 11.61
CA ARG A 47 3.38 -2.14 12.43
C ARG A 47 3.95 -0.95 11.67
N LYS A 48 4.51 -1.18 10.48
CA LYS A 48 5.11 -0.12 9.65
C LYS A 48 4.09 0.93 9.23
N THR A 49 2.87 0.52 8.89
CA THR A 49 1.77 1.43 8.52
C THR A 49 1.38 2.32 9.70
N ALA A 50 1.25 1.77 10.92
CA ALA A 50 0.99 2.59 12.11
C ALA A 50 2.13 3.58 12.37
N GLU A 51 3.39 3.12 12.36
CA GLU A 51 4.55 3.98 12.59
C GLU A 51 4.68 5.12 11.55
N ASP A 52 4.37 4.84 10.29
CA ASP A 52 4.39 5.83 9.21
C ASP A 52 3.30 6.88 9.40
N LEU A 53 2.06 6.45 9.60
CA LEU A 53 0.91 7.36 9.74
C LEU A 53 0.98 8.21 11.00
N MET A 54 1.48 7.65 12.12
CA MET A 54 1.67 8.40 13.37
C MET A 54 2.69 9.55 13.23
N LYS A 55 3.61 9.49 12.26
CA LYS A 55 4.61 10.53 12.02
C LYS A 55 4.12 11.63 11.07
N ARG A 56 2.99 11.43 10.40
CA ARG A 56 2.45 12.37 9.41
C ARG A 56 1.67 13.48 10.08
N SER A 57 1.67 14.64 9.44
CA SER A 57 0.85 15.76 9.86
C SER A 57 -0.64 15.49 9.62
N PRO A 58 -1.55 16.13 10.38
CA PRO A 58 -2.99 16.03 10.12
C PRO A 58 -3.39 16.42 8.70
N ALA A 59 -2.65 17.33 8.06
CA ALA A 59 -2.90 17.73 6.68
C ALA A 59 -2.59 16.60 5.68
N GLU A 60 -1.48 15.89 5.88
CA GLU A 60 -1.13 14.72 5.06
C GLU A 60 -2.14 13.59 5.25
N ILE A 61 -2.54 13.30 6.50
CA ILE A 61 -3.57 12.29 6.79
C ILE A 61 -4.87 12.62 6.05
N ARG A 62 -5.32 13.88 6.08
CA ARG A 62 -6.52 14.31 5.34
C ARG A 62 -6.39 14.10 3.83
N LYS A 63 -5.19 14.29 3.27
CA LYS A 63 -4.93 14.04 1.85
C LYS A 63 -5.00 12.55 1.52
N LEU A 64 -4.41 11.71 2.36
CA LEU A 64 -4.39 10.24 2.18
C LEU A 64 -5.77 9.60 2.38
N ALA A 65 -6.63 10.19 3.20
CA ALA A 65 -8.00 9.73 3.43
C ALA A 65 -8.93 9.91 2.21
N GLN A 66 -8.51 10.68 1.19
CA GLN A 66 -9.29 10.88 -0.02
C GLN A 66 -9.29 9.61 -0.87
N ARG A 67 -10.46 9.22 -1.38
CA ARG A 67 -10.57 8.11 -2.32
C ARG A 67 -9.85 8.47 -3.62
N PHE A 68 -8.94 7.61 -4.05
CA PHE A 68 -8.13 7.80 -5.24
C PHE A 68 -7.87 6.45 -5.91
N ASP A 69 -8.21 6.35 -7.20
CA ASP A 69 -7.89 5.17 -8.00
C ASP A 69 -6.45 5.24 -8.51
N GLU A 70 -5.53 4.82 -7.64
CA GLU A 70 -4.09 4.85 -7.89
C GLU A 70 -3.68 4.02 -9.12
N LEU A 71 -4.30 2.86 -9.34
CA LEU A 71 -3.94 1.96 -10.44
C LEU A 71 -4.28 2.59 -11.78
N SER A 72 -5.52 3.08 -11.93
CA SER A 72 -5.96 3.73 -13.16
C SER A 72 -5.16 5.00 -13.45
N PHE A 73 -4.86 5.79 -12.41
CA PHE A 73 -4.05 6.99 -12.56
C PHE A 73 -2.63 6.70 -13.04
N LEU A 74 -1.95 5.71 -12.43
CA LEU A 74 -0.61 5.31 -12.85
C LEU A 74 -0.60 4.73 -14.27
N ARG A 75 -1.60 3.92 -14.62
CA ARG A 75 -1.77 3.40 -16.00
C ARG A 75 -1.96 4.53 -17.02
N ALA A 76 -2.77 5.54 -16.69
CA ALA A 76 -2.98 6.71 -17.55
C ALA A 76 -1.72 7.57 -17.69
N SER A 77 -0.80 7.51 -16.71
CA SER A 77 0.45 8.27 -16.73
C SER A 77 1.57 7.57 -17.52
N ARG A 78 1.34 6.34 -17.99
CA ARG A 78 2.36 5.49 -18.63
C ARG A 78 3.07 6.20 -19.78
N GLU A 79 2.33 6.71 -20.76
CA GLU A 79 2.92 7.33 -21.96
C GLU A 79 3.83 8.52 -21.63
N PHE A 80 3.41 9.34 -20.65
CA PHE A 80 4.23 10.45 -20.16
C PHE A 80 5.53 9.94 -19.53
N LEU A 81 5.43 8.95 -18.64
CA LEU A 81 6.59 8.39 -17.95
C LEU A 81 7.55 7.69 -18.96
N GLU A 82 7.03 6.94 -19.92
CA GLU A 82 7.85 6.27 -20.96
C GLU A 82 8.63 7.29 -21.78
N LYS A 83 8.00 8.42 -22.12
CA LYS A 83 8.64 9.52 -22.83
C LYS A 83 9.73 10.19 -22.00
N GLU A 84 9.46 10.50 -20.74
CA GLU A 84 10.41 11.22 -19.88
C GLU A 84 11.61 10.35 -19.47
N TYR A 85 11.38 9.05 -19.23
CA TYR A 85 12.44 8.12 -18.83
C TYR A 85 13.11 7.41 -20.01
N GLY A 86 12.52 7.46 -21.21
CA GLY A 86 13.08 6.83 -22.41
C GLY A 86 13.11 5.30 -22.35
N CYS A 87 12.24 4.69 -21.54
CA CYS A 87 12.12 3.24 -21.38
C CYS A 87 10.66 2.79 -21.40
N ALA A 88 10.44 1.50 -21.68
CA ALA A 88 9.11 0.90 -21.56
C ALA A 88 8.68 0.84 -20.08
N ILE A 89 7.42 1.13 -19.80
CA ILE A 89 6.87 1.12 -18.44
C ILE A 89 5.62 0.27 -18.42
N GLU A 90 5.57 -0.65 -17.47
CA GLU A 90 4.38 -1.45 -17.20
C GLU A 90 3.88 -1.19 -15.78
N VAL A 91 2.55 -1.14 -15.64
CA VAL A 91 1.88 -0.85 -14.37
C VAL A 91 0.91 -1.99 -14.04
N HIS A 92 1.31 -2.77 -13.04
CA HIS A 92 0.61 -3.98 -12.59
C HIS A 92 0.07 -3.80 -11.17
N GLU A 93 -1.03 -4.47 -10.85
CA GLU A 93 -1.47 -4.56 -9.46
C GLU A 93 -0.59 -5.57 -8.71
N ALA A 94 -0.13 -5.22 -7.50
CA ALA A 94 0.67 -6.14 -6.70
C ALA A 94 -0.10 -7.44 -6.41
N GLY A 95 0.42 -8.59 -6.85
CA GLY A 95 -0.24 -9.89 -6.72
C GLY A 95 -1.18 -10.24 -7.88
N GLU A 96 -1.17 -9.46 -8.96
CA GLU A 96 -1.75 -9.84 -10.25
C GLU A 96 -1.08 -11.12 -10.78
N HIS A 97 -1.89 -11.99 -11.37
CA HIS A 97 -1.40 -13.24 -11.97
C HIS A 97 -0.63 -12.95 -13.25
N ASP A 98 0.30 -13.84 -13.62
CA ASP A 98 1.04 -13.79 -14.89
C ASP A 98 1.95 -12.56 -15.09
N VAL A 99 2.28 -11.84 -14.01
CA VAL A 99 3.29 -10.76 -14.02
C VAL A 99 4.68 -11.33 -13.73
N VAL A 100 5.65 -11.02 -14.59
CA VAL A 100 7.04 -11.42 -14.42
C VAL A 100 7.71 -10.52 -13.37
N ASP A 101 7.87 -11.04 -12.15
CA ASP A 101 8.53 -10.35 -11.04
C ASP A 101 9.65 -11.22 -10.43
N PRO A 102 10.82 -11.33 -11.11
CA PRO A 102 11.90 -12.23 -10.69
C PRO A 102 12.51 -11.86 -9.34
N GLN A 103 12.40 -10.59 -8.94
CA GLN A 103 12.91 -10.09 -7.65
C GLN A 103 11.85 -10.14 -6.54
N ASN A 104 10.63 -10.59 -6.84
CA ASN A 104 9.47 -10.52 -5.94
C ASN A 104 9.35 -9.11 -5.32
N LYS A 105 9.49 -8.08 -6.14
CA LYS A 105 9.46 -6.67 -5.77
C LYS A 105 8.04 -6.24 -5.39
N ALA A 106 7.01 -6.83 -6.00
CA ALA A 106 5.60 -6.54 -5.74
C ALA A 106 5.22 -6.71 -4.25
N ARG A 107 5.90 -7.62 -3.51
CA ARG A 107 5.71 -7.76 -2.06
C ARG A 107 6.09 -6.50 -1.26
N GLN A 108 6.92 -5.61 -1.81
CA GLN A 108 7.32 -4.36 -1.14
C GLN A 108 6.35 -3.21 -1.43
N ALA A 109 5.46 -3.35 -2.42
CA ALA A 109 4.50 -2.33 -2.76
C ALA A 109 3.53 -2.11 -1.58
N ALA A 110 3.17 -0.85 -1.36
CA ALA A 110 2.14 -0.45 -0.41
C ALA A 110 1.26 0.62 -1.07
N PRO A 111 0.02 0.82 -0.61
CA PRO A 111 -0.78 1.95 -1.06
C PRO A 111 0.01 3.26 -0.97
N TRP A 112 -0.07 4.09 -2.02
CA TRP A 112 0.68 5.34 -2.18
C TRP A 112 2.21 5.21 -2.33
N ARG A 113 2.73 3.98 -2.33
CA ARG A 113 4.15 3.66 -2.44
C ARG A 113 4.33 2.42 -3.33
N PRO A 114 4.19 2.58 -4.65
CA PRO A 114 4.40 1.49 -5.59
C PRO A 114 5.83 0.97 -5.49
N ALA A 115 6.00 -0.33 -5.73
CA ALA A 115 7.33 -0.91 -5.85
C ALA A 115 7.79 -0.83 -7.30
N ILE A 116 9.01 -0.36 -7.52
CA ILE A 116 9.59 -0.18 -8.85
C ILE A 116 10.66 -1.25 -9.06
N LEU A 117 10.54 -1.98 -10.16
CA LEU A 117 11.54 -2.90 -10.69
C LEU A 117 12.14 -2.26 -11.95
N VAL A 118 13.47 -2.24 -12.03
CA VAL A 118 14.21 -1.77 -13.20
C VAL A 118 15.14 -2.92 -13.60
N GLU A 119 15.16 -3.23 -14.88
CA GLU A 119 15.96 -4.30 -15.50
C GLU A 119 16.74 -3.79 -16.71
#